data_AF-A0A2N7W9P6-F1
#
_entry.id   AF-A0A2N7W9P6-F1
#
_cell.length_a   1.000
_cell.length_b   1.000
_cell.length_c   1.000
_cell.angle_alpha   90.00
_cell.angle_beta   90.00
_cell.angle_gamma   90.00
#
_symmetry.space_group_name_H-M   'P 1'
#
loop_
_entity.id
_entity.type
_entity.pdbx_description
1 polymer ?
#
loop_
_entity_poly.entity_id
_entity_poly.type
_entity_poly.pdbx_seq_one_letter_code
_entity_poly.pdbx_strand_id
1 'polypeptide(L)'
;MAGASTIIGGLAAGLAGQNAEAGALAAQNETLNNRVLHPQEQTLAQQLADKSGGRYTTQQIEDQMAQMNMTQNGQAFDGGVRVATGDQPADGTNWQMYGTNQAGQQVWAQALSSGDAGIQGFIVQNANAMSGTTGMTYQATTNAYTQFGASVSGTLMLPFVAGGGGWNVGLSTDGTLSNTAFYVQAQANGMAGAGFFAGVGGSVGISHSNGQILSGTSTSGYAEMDAGFGAAGSANAAINDDGTIGGIGGAAPAKVFPGVGFGAGVGAGLSKTTTYVSPSLGDLLGGKK
;
A
#
# COMPACT_ATOMS: atom_id res chain seq x y z
N MET A 1 9.88 34.16 -26.35
CA MET A 1 11.19 33.52 -26.10
C MET A 1 10.95 32.04 -25.94
N ALA A 2 11.37 31.24 -26.92
CA ALA A 2 11.20 29.80 -26.95
C ALA A 2 12.31 29.16 -26.12
N GLY A 3 11.95 28.43 -25.06
CA GLY A 3 12.85 27.57 -24.32
C GLY A 3 12.71 26.15 -24.85
N ALA A 4 13.67 25.71 -25.66
CA ALA A 4 13.76 24.31 -26.08
C ALA A 4 14.16 23.47 -24.86
N SER A 5 13.24 22.65 -24.36
CA SER A 5 13.53 21.66 -23.33
C SER A 5 14.17 20.45 -23.99
N THR A 6 15.50 20.39 -23.98
CA THR A 6 16.25 19.21 -24.41
C THR A 6 16.10 18.13 -23.35
N ILE A 7 15.35 17.07 -23.66
CA ILE A 7 15.32 15.85 -22.84
C ILE A 7 16.69 15.18 -23.00
N ILE A 8 17.60 15.46 -22.06
CA ILE A 8 18.94 14.86 -21.99
C ILE A 8 18.85 13.60 -21.12
N GLY A 9 18.07 12.63 -21.59
CA GLY A 9 18.11 11.24 -21.11
C GLY A 9 19.01 10.35 -21.97
N GLY A 10 19.17 10.70 -23.25
CA GLY A 10 20.00 9.97 -24.20
C GLY A 10 21.52 10.19 -24.10
N LEU A 11 22.03 11.01 -23.16
CA LEU A 11 23.46 11.35 -23.13
C LEU A 11 24.31 10.42 -22.25
N ALA A 12 23.71 9.76 -21.25
CA ALA A 12 24.46 8.81 -20.41
C ALA A 12 24.81 7.51 -21.15
N ALA A 13 24.01 7.11 -22.15
CA ALA A 13 24.35 6.00 -23.05
C ALA A 13 25.27 6.41 -24.22
N GLY A 14 25.37 7.72 -24.51
CA GLY A 14 26.19 8.25 -25.61
C GLY A 14 27.64 8.58 -25.24
N LEU A 15 27.97 8.74 -23.95
CA LEU A 15 29.33 9.08 -23.51
C LEU A 15 30.28 7.88 -23.37
N ALA A 16 29.77 6.65 -23.45
CA ALA A 16 30.57 5.43 -23.59
C ALA A 16 30.44 4.93 -25.04
N GLY A 17 31.12 5.60 -25.97
CA GLY A 17 30.90 5.47 -27.41
C GLY A 17 30.63 4.05 -27.92
N GLN A 18 29.41 3.84 -28.42
CA GLN A 18 29.07 3.10 -29.64
C GLN A 18 27.53 3.11 -29.85
N ASN A 19 27.11 3.63 -31.02
CA ASN A 19 25.78 3.52 -31.65
C ASN A 19 24.71 4.57 -31.26
N ALA A 20 24.39 5.44 -32.23
CA ALA A 20 23.21 6.32 -32.20
C ALA A 20 21.87 5.54 -32.04
N GLU A 21 21.85 4.25 -32.41
CA GLU A 21 20.75 3.33 -32.12
C GLU A 21 20.55 3.08 -30.61
N ALA A 22 21.60 3.11 -29.79
CA ALA A 22 21.48 2.97 -28.34
C ALA A 22 20.84 4.22 -27.69
N GLY A 23 21.09 5.41 -28.24
CA GLY A 23 20.41 6.65 -27.85
C GLY A 23 18.92 6.67 -28.25
N ALA A 24 18.57 6.09 -29.40
CA ALA A 24 17.18 5.94 -29.83
C ALA A 24 16.42 4.86 -29.02
N LEU A 25 17.10 3.76 -28.63
CA LEU A 25 16.56 2.74 -27.73
C LEU A 25 16.40 3.26 -26.28
N ALA A 26 17.32 4.11 -25.80
CA ALA A 26 17.19 4.77 -24.51
C ALA A 26 16.04 5.78 -24.48
N ALA A 27 15.87 6.60 -25.54
CA ALA A 27 14.72 7.51 -25.67
C ALA A 27 13.38 6.76 -25.87
N GLN A 28 13.39 5.61 -26.57
CA GLN A 28 12.23 4.71 -26.63
C GLN A 28 11.94 4.10 -25.25
N ASN A 29 12.94 3.64 -24.51
CA ASN A 29 12.76 3.14 -23.14
C ASN A 29 12.28 4.24 -22.18
N GLU A 30 12.71 5.48 -22.35
CA GLU A 30 12.20 6.63 -21.59
C GLU A 30 10.77 7.00 -21.99
N THR A 31 10.32 6.71 -23.21
CA THR A 31 8.90 6.90 -23.58
C THR A 31 8.03 5.72 -23.13
N LEU A 32 8.56 4.50 -23.18
CA LEU A 32 7.87 3.26 -22.83
C LEU A 32 7.72 3.05 -21.30
N ASN A 33 8.68 3.54 -20.50
CA ASN A 33 8.65 3.46 -19.04
C ASN A 33 8.10 4.74 -18.38
N ASN A 34 7.67 5.75 -19.16
CA ASN A 34 7.19 7.04 -18.66
C ASN A 34 5.69 7.21 -18.86
N ARG A 35 4.85 6.35 -18.26
CA ARG A 35 3.39 6.41 -18.44
C ARG A 35 2.74 7.57 -17.68
N VAL A 36 2.84 8.75 -18.27
CA VAL A 36 1.66 9.63 -18.35
C VAL A 36 0.67 8.88 -19.22
N LEU A 37 -0.57 8.67 -18.75
CA LEU A 37 -1.58 7.96 -19.54
C LEU A 37 -1.75 8.64 -20.90
N HIS A 38 -1.68 7.87 -21.98
CA HIS A 38 -2.03 8.38 -23.29
C HIS A 38 -3.51 8.81 -23.33
N PRO A 39 -3.92 9.73 -24.22
CA PRO A 39 -5.31 10.16 -24.33
C PRO A 39 -6.33 9.02 -24.51
N GLN A 40 -5.90 7.93 -25.15
CA GLN A 40 -6.69 6.71 -25.33
C GLN A 40 -6.92 5.98 -24.00
N GLU A 41 -5.91 5.95 -23.13
CA GLU A 41 -6.00 5.37 -21.80
C GLU A 41 -6.84 6.26 -20.87
N GLN A 42 -6.73 7.58 -20.96
CA GLN A 42 -7.61 8.53 -20.24
C GLN A 42 -9.08 8.34 -20.64
N THR A 43 -9.34 8.14 -21.94
CA THR A 43 -10.69 7.83 -22.44
C THR A 43 -11.19 6.50 -21.86
N LEU A 44 -10.34 5.47 -21.83
CA LEU A 44 -10.67 4.20 -21.20
C LEU A 44 -10.91 4.36 -19.69
N ALA A 45 -10.10 5.14 -18.99
CA ALA A 45 -10.26 5.41 -17.57
C ALA A 45 -11.62 6.04 -17.26
N GLN A 46 -12.05 7.01 -18.07
CA GLN A 46 -13.39 7.59 -17.97
C GLN A 46 -14.49 6.54 -18.18
N GLN A 47 -14.37 5.70 -19.22
CA GLN A 47 -15.34 4.62 -19.48
C GLN A 47 -15.41 3.63 -18.32
N LEU A 48 -14.27 3.31 -17.71
CA LEU A 48 -14.18 2.44 -16.54
C LEU A 48 -14.81 3.10 -15.30
N ALA A 49 -14.61 4.41 -15.11
CA ALA A 49 -15.23 5.18 -14.03
C ALA A 49 -16.76 5.19 -14.17
N ASP A 50 -17.26 5.46 -15.37
CA ASP A 50 -18.69 5.43 -15.68
C ASP A 50 -19.26 4.03 -15.44
N LYS A 51 -18.56 2.98 -15.89
CA LYS A 51 -18.94 1.57 -15.69
C LYS A 51 -18.92 1.15 -14.22
N SER A 52 -18.12 1.82 -13.39
CA SER A 52 -18.07 1.54 -11.95
C SER A 52 -19.33 1.98 -11.20
N GLY A 53 -20.23 2.75 -11.85
CA GLY A 53 -21.47 3.24 -11.23
C GLY A 53 -21.21 4.21 -10.08
N GLY A 54 -20.11 4.97 -10.14
CA GLY A 54 -19.70 5.91 -9.09
C GLY A 54 -18.87 5.30 -7.96
N ARG A 55 -18.52 4.01 -8.05
CA ARG A 55 -17.64 3.35 -7.07
C ARG A 55 -16.21 3.90 -7.12
N TYR A 56 -15.73 4.26 -8.32
CA TYR A 56 -14.40 4.81 -8.55
C TYR A 56 -14.49 6.07 -9.41
N THR A 57 -13.69 7.07 -9.07
CA THR A 57 -13.52 8.27 -9.89
C THR A 57 -12.56 8.01 -11.05
N THR A 58 -12.64 8.84 -12.09
CA THR A 58 -11.69 8.79 -13.22
C THR A 58 -10.25 8.91 -12.74
N GLN A 59 -9.96 9.87 -11.85
CA GLN A 59 -8.62 10.07 -11.30
C GLN A 59 -8.11 8.81 -10.58
N GLN A 60 -8.94 8.16 -9.75
CA GLN A 60 -8.55 6.93 -9.05
C GLN A 60 -8.22 5.79 -10.03
N ILE A 61 -8.92 5.71 -11.15
CA ILE A 61 -8.64 4.69 -12.17
C ILE A 61 -7.37 5.05 -12.95
N GLU A 62 -7.19 6.31 -13.35
CA GLU A 62 -5.97 6.80 -14.00
C GLU A 62 -4.73 6.54 -13.14
N ASP A 63 -4.79 6.93 -11.88
CA ASP A 63 -3.68 6.74 -10.92
C ASP A 63 -3.27 5.27 -10.81
N GLN A 64 -4.24 4.35 -10.84
CA GLN A 64 -3.96 2.92 -10.79
C GLN A 64 -3.49 2.36 -12.13
N MET A 65 -4.09 2.79 -13.25
CA MET A 65 -3.68 2.38 -14.60
C MET A 65 -2.22 2.77 -14.87
N ALA A 66 -1.77 3.94 -14.40
CA ALA A 66 -0.38 4.39 -14.53
C ALA A 66 0.63 3.47 -13.80
N GLN A 67 0.17 2.74 -12.79
CA GLN A 67 1.00 1.83 -11.98
C GLN A 67 0.94 0.38 -12.46
N MET A 68 0.05 0.06 -13.38
CA MET A 68 -0.17 -1.29 -13.88
C MET A 68 0.68 -1.55 -15.12
N ASN A 69 1.05 -2.81 -15.34
CA ASN A 69 1.65 -3.20 -16.60
C ASN A 69 0.58 -3.22 -17.69
N MET A 70 0.90 -2.73 -18.87
CA MET A 70 0.00 -2.71 -20.02
C MET A 70 0.68 -3.35 -21.23
N THR A 71 -0.07 -4.11 -22.01
CA THR A 71 0.30 -4.47 -23.38
C THR A 71 -0.66 -3.78 -24.33
N GLN A 72 -0.14 -3.07 -25.32
CA GLN A 72 -0.93 -2.49 -26.40
C GLN A 72 -0.37 -2.95 -27.75
N ASN A 73 -1.19 -3.61 -28.56
CA ASN A 73 -0.80 -4.11 -29.89
C ASN A 73 0.51 -4.93 -29.89
N GLY A 74 0.77 -5.69 -28.83
CA GLY A 74 1.97 -6.52 -28.66
C GLY A 74 3.19 -5.80 -28.07
N GLN A 75 3.12 -4.49 -27.83
CA GLN A 75 4.15 -3.74 -27.11
C GLN A 75 3.82 -3.72 -25.61
N ALA A 76 4.80 -4.05 -24.77
CA ALA A 76 4.65 -4.02 -23.31
C ALA A 76 5.14 -2.68 -22.74
N PHE A 77 4.42 -2.19 -21.74
CA PHE A 77 4.66 -0.96 -21.02
C PHE A 77 4.63 -1.28 -19.51
N ASP A 78 5.71 -0.95 -18.81
CA ASP A 78 5.84 -1.19 -17.38
C ASP A 78 5.10 -0.08 -16.59
N GLY A 79 4.44 -0.48 -15.50
CA GLY A 79 3.81 0.43 -14.54
C GLY A 79 4.72 0.83 -13.37
N GLY A 80 6.02 0.52 -13.46
CA GLY A 80 7.00 0.75 -12.39
C GLY A 80 7.29 2.23 -12.06
N VAL A 81 7.91 2.43 -10.89
CA VAL A 81 8.41 3.74 -10.43
C VAL A 81 9.50 4.23 -11.38
N ARG A 82 9.34 5.47 -11.85
CA ARG A 82 10.29 6.11 -12.76
C ARG A 82 11.41 6.78 -11.99
N VAL A 83 12.61 6.76 -12.56
CA VAL A 83 13.79 7.39 -11.98
C VAL A 83 14.43 8.30 -13.02
N ALA A 84 14.71 9.54 -12.63
CA ALA A 84 15.40 10.53 -13.46
C ALA A 84 16.66 11.04 -12.74
N THR A 85 17.66 11.47 -13.49
CA THR A 85 18.90 12.05 -12.96
C THR A 85 19.14 13.44 -13.52
N GLY A 86 19.65 14.36 -12.71
CA GLY A 86 19.82 15.77 -13.06
C GLY A 86 18.67 16.64 -12.56
N ASP A 87 18.16 17.52 -13.42
CA ASP A 87 17.05 18.41 -13.10
C ASP A 87 15.75 17.62 -12.90
N GLN A 88 14.86 18.14 -12.03
CA GLN A 88 13.54 17.56 -11.82
C GLN A 88 12.74 17.58 -13.13
N PRO A 89 12.15 16.45 -13.57
CA PRO A 89 11.32 16.45 -14.76
C PRO A 89 10.08 17.34 -14.60
N ALA A 90 9.79 18.14 -15.64
CA ALA A 90 8.65 19.05 -15.69
C ALA A 90 7.55 18.52 -16.63
N ASP A 91 7.17 17.25 -16.45
CA ASP A 91 6.24 16.51 -17.32
C ASP A 91 4.79 16.47 -16.80
N GLY A 92 4.48 17.26 -15.77
CA GLY A 92 3.16 17.30 -15.14
C GLY A 92 2.90 16.17 -14.14
N THR A 93 3.90 15.32 -13.86
CA THR A 93 3.81 14.29 -12.81
C THR A 93 4.54 14.70 -11.53
N ASN A 94 4.23 14.01 -10.43
CA ASN A 94 4.86 14.28 -9.15
C ASN A 94 6.20 13.54 -9.04
N TRP A 95 7.25 14.28 -8.68
CA TRP A 95 8.60 13.75 -8.47
C TRP A 95 9.10 14.09 -7.07
N GLN A 96 9.78 13.15 -6.45
CA GLN A 96 10.45 13.30 -5.16
C GLN A 96 11.95 13.09 -5.31
N MET A 97 12.75 13.93 -4.65
CA MET A 97 14.20 13.75 -4.65
C MET A 97 14.53 12.46 -3.88
N TYR A 98 15.15 11.51 -4.57
CA TYR A 98 15.61 10.25 -4.00
C TYR A 98 17.01 10.38 -3.38
N GLY A 99 17.89 11.17 -4.00
CA GLY A 99 19.24 11.38 -3.48
C GLY A 99 20.19 12.02 -4.49
N THR A 100 21.49 11.75 -4.33
CA THR A 100 22.55 12.18 -5.25
C THR A 100 23.36 10.97 -5.66
N ASN A 101 23.62 10.80 -6.96
CA ASN A 101 24.41 9.68 -7.48
C ASN A 101 25.92 9.88 -7.25
N GLN A 102 26.73 8.88 -7.59
CA GLN A 102 28.20 8.95 -7.43
C GLN A 102 28.85 10.07 -8.26
N ALA A 103 28.18 10.54 -9.32
CA ALA A 103 28.63 11.64 -10.15
C ALA A 103 28.21 13.02 -9.61
N GLY A 104 27.57 13.09 -8.45
CA GLY A 104 27.11 14.36 -7.84
C GLY A 104 25.81 14.90 -8.44
N GLN A 105 25.09 14.13 -9.26
CA GLN A 105 23.82 14.55 -9.85
C GLN A 105 22.65 14.15 -8.95
N GLN A 106 21.63 15.01 -8.87
CA GLN A 106 20.39 14.69 -8.18
C GLN A 106 19.67 13.53 -8.86
N VAL A 107 19.03 12.67 -8.07
CA VAL A 107 18.22 11.54 -8.51
C VAL A 107 16.80 11.79 -8.03
N TRP A 108 15.83 11.70 -8.94
CA TRP A 108 14.41 11.90 -8.70
C TRP A 108 13.67 10.59 -8.93
N ALA A 109 12.75 10.24 -8.05
CA ALA A 109 11.83 9.14 -8.24
C ALA A 109 10.40 9.68 -8.41
N GLN A 110 9.64 9.11 -9.33
CA GLN A 110 8.24 9.51 -9.49
C GLN A 110 7.45 9.09 -8.25
N ALA A 111 6.70 10.03 -7.69
CA ALA A 111 5.75 9.75 -6.63
C ALA A 111 4.46 9.21 -7.23
N LEU A 112 4.24 7.91 -7.06
CA LEU A 112 3.00 7.23 -7.40
C LEU A 112 2.09 7.18 -6.16
N SER A 113 0.77 7.18 -6.36
CA SER A 113 -0.17 6.90 -5.28
C SER A 113 0.01 5.46 -4.78
N SER A 114 -0.53 5.12 -3.60
CA SER A 114 -0.54 3.72 -3.16
C SER A 114 -1.34 2.86 -4.15
N GLY A 115 -0.81 1.69 -4.48
CA GLY A 115 -1.51 0.72 -5.32
C GLY A 115 -2.74 0.15 -4.63
N ASP A 116 -3.83 -0.05 -5.38
CA ASP A 116 -5.08 -0.62 -4.86
C ASP A 116 -5.46 -1.87 -5.66
N ALA A 117 -5.39 -3.03 -5.02
CA ALA A 117 -5.67 -4.31 -5.68
C ALA A 117 -7.13 -4.44 -6.14
N GLY A 118 -8.07 -3.78 -5.46
CA GLY A 118 -9.48 -3.78 -5.81
C GLY A 118 -9.76 -2.95 -7.06
N ILE A 119 -9.15 -1.78 -7.18
CA ILE A 119 -9.25 -0.94 -8.39
C ILE A 119 -8.49 -1.58 -9.54
N GLN A 120 -7.26 -2.05 -9.31
CA GLN A 120 -6.48 -2.74 -10.35
C GLN A 120 -7.19 -4.00 -10.85
N GLY A 121 -7.77 -4.81 -9.94
CA GLY A 121 -8.59 -5.97 -10.33
C GLY A 121 -9.80 -5.59 -11.17
N PHE A 122 -10.48 -4.50 -10.83
CA PHE A 122 -11.58 -3.95 -11.63
C PHE A 122 -11.11 -3.51 -13.03
N ILE A 123 -9.97 -2.83 -13.13
CA ILE A 123 -9.36 -2.43 -14.40
C ILE A 123 -9.03 -3.67 -15.23
N VAL A 124 -8.29 -4.65 -14.69
CA VAL A 124 -7.95 -5.89 -15.41
C VAL A 124 -9.21 -6.53 -15.99
N GLN A 125 -10.25 -6.72 -15.17
CA GLN A 125 -11.47 -7.39 -15.60
C GLN A 125 -12.18 -6.64 -16.73
N ASN A 126 -12.30 -5.31 -16.61
CA ASN A 126 -13.12 -4.52 -17.52
C ASN A 126 -12.37 -4.01 -18.74
N ALA A 127 -11.12 -3.57 -18.59
CA ALA A 127 -10.27 -3.14 -19.70
C ALA A 127 -9.93 -4.32 -20.62
N ASN A 128 -9.59 -5.49 -20.05
CA ASN A 128 -9.23 -6.65 -20.88
C ASN A 128 -10.43 -7.21 -21.64
N ALA A 129 -11.64 -7.11 -21.07
CA ALA A 129 -12.88 -7.43 -21.78
C ALA A 129 -13.13 -6.49 -22.99
N MET A 130 -12.54 -5.28 -22.98
CA MET A 130 -12.63 -4.30 -24.06
C MET A 130 -11.41 -4.33 -25.00
N SER A 131 -10.45 -5.22 -24.76
CA SER A 131 -9.18 -5.31 -25.51
C SER A 131 -9.38 -5.52 -27.02
N GLY A 132 -10.46 -6.19 -27.43
CA GLY A 132 -10.81 -6.34 -28.85
C GLY A 132 -11.11 -5.02 -29.57
N THR A 133 -11.43 -3.96 -28.84
CA THR A 133 -11.66 -2.61 -29.39
C THR A 133 -10.50 -1.66 -29.11
N THR A 134 -9.88 -1.77 -27.93
CA THR A 134 -8.82 -0.84 -27.51
C THR A 134 -7.42 -1.28 -27.90
N GLY A 135 -7.22 -2.57 -28.18
CA GLY A 135 -5.92 -3.20 -28.34
C GLY A 135 -5.10 -3.25 -27.05
N MET A 136 -5.67 -2.85 -25.90
CA MET A 136 -5.00 -2.72 -24.61
C MET A 136 -5.39 -3.86 -23.67
N THR A 137 -4.39 -4.46 -23.03
CA THR A 137 -4.57 -5.36 -21.89
C THR A 137 -3.74 -4.88 -20.71
N TYR A 138 -4.29 -5.02 -19.52
CA TYR A 138 -3.71 -4.60 -18.26
C TYR A 138 -3.43 -5.81 -17.37
N GLN A 139 -2.33 -5.71 -16.62
CA GLN A 139 -1.95 -6.65 -15.57
C GLN A 139 -1.71 -5.87 -14.28
N ALA A 140 -2.34 -6.34 -13.20
CA ALA A 140 -2.16 -5.76 -11.88
C ALA A 140 -0.71 -5.93 -11.39
N THR A 141 -0.19 -4.88 -10.76
CA THR A 141 1.10 -4.85 -10.07
C THR A 141 0.93 -4.88 -8.56
N THR A 142 -0.30 -4.66 -8.08
CA THR A 142 -0.68 -4.74 -6.67
C THR A 142 -1.56 -5.95 -6.41
N ASN A 143 -1.15 -6.81 -5.48
CA ASN A 143 -1.93 -7.98 -5.06
C ASN A 143 -2.64 -7.70 -3.74
N ALA A 144 -3.86 -8.23 -3.60
CA ALA A 144 -4.57 -8.24 -2.33
C ALA A 144 -4.00 -9.33 -1.43
N TYR A 145 -3.70 -8.98 -0.18
CA TYR A 145 -3.29 -9.94 0.84
C TYR A 145 -4.37 -10.04 1.90
N THR A 146 -4.54 -11.27 2.40
CA THR A 146 -5.34 -11.55 3.59
C THR A 146 -4.40 -11.94 4.71
N GLN A 147 -4.64 -11.37 5.89
CA GLN A 147 -3.94 -11.75 7.09
C GLN A 147 -4.87 -12.48 8.04
N PHE A 148 -4.35 -13.57 8.60
CA PHE A 148 -4.97 -14.31 9.68
C PHE A 148 -4.09 -14.17 10.90
N GLY A 149 -4.63 -13.65 11.99
CA GLY A 149 -3.86 -13.38 13.19
C GLY A 149 -4.56 -13.87 14.44
N ALA A 150 -3.75 -14.26 15.43
CA ALA A 150 -4.17 -14.39 16.82
C ALA A 150 -3.38 -13.39 17.65
N SER A 151 -4.04 -12.72 18.60
CA SER A 151 -3.42 -11.71 19.45
C SER A 151 -3.73 -11.93 20.91
N VAL A 152 -2.85 -11.38 21.75
CA VAL A 152 -3.09 -11.18 23.18
C VAL A 152 -2.74 -9.73 23.51
N SER A 153 -3.62 -9.04 24.24
CA SER A 153 -3.43 -7.66 24.62
C SER A 153 -3.91 -7.39 26.04
N GLY A 154 -3.44 -6.28 26.61
CA GLY A 154 -3.93 -5.75 27.86
C GLY A 154 -4.02 -4.23 27.80
N THR A 155 -5.05 -3.70 28.45
CA THR A 155 -5.33 -2.26 28.53
C THR A 155 -5.59 -1.86 29.97
N LEU A 156 -5.02 -0.72 30.38
CA LEU A 156 -5.28 -0.04 31.63
C LEU A 156 -5.69 1.40 31.32
N MET A 157 -6.93 1.76 31.63
CA MET A 157 -7.47 3.11 31.57
C MET A 157 -7.73 3.65 32.97
N LEU A 158 -7.16 4.81 33.25
CA LEU A 158 -7.45 5.66 34.39
C LEU A 158 -8.03 6.99 33.85
N PRO A 159 -8.61 7.85 34.71
CA PRO A 159 -9.02 9.18 34.29
C PRO A 159 -7.84 9.93 33.68
N PHE A 160 -8.04 10.44 32.47
CA PHE A 160 -7.11 11.26 31.69
C PHE A 160 -5.88 10.54 31.14
N VAL A 161 -5.55 9.34 31.61
CA VAL A 161 -4.39 8.58 31.13
C VAL A 161 -4.73 7.11 30.98
N ALA A 162 -4.36 6.55 29.84
CA ALA A 162 -4.53 5.14 29.57
C ALA A 162 -3.34 4.61 28.78
N GLY A 163 -3.09 3.32 28.90
CA GLY A 163 -2.01 2.66 28.19
C GLY A 163 -2.31 1.18 28.05
N GLY A 164 -1.73 0.58 27.02
CA GLY A 164 -1.94 -0.82 26.73
C GLY A 164 -0.91 -1.34 25.77
N GLY A 165 -1.03 -2.61 25.44
CA GLY A 165 -0.16 -3.23 24.47
C GLY A 165 -0.49 -4.69 24.28
N GLY A 166 0.10 -5.27 23.25
CA GLY A 166 -0.18 -6.64 22.90
C GLY A 166 0.81 -7.21 21.91
N TRP A 167 0.65 -8.50 21.70
CA TRP A 167 1.39 -9.28 20.72
C TRP A 167 0.39 -9.91 19.77
N ASN A 168 0.68 -9.84 18.48
CA ASN A 168 -0.10 -10.49 17.45
C ASN A 168 0.84 -11.35 16.60
N VAL A 169 0.43 -12.58 16.32
CA VAL A 169 1.15 -13.50 15.44
C VAL A 169 0.20 -13.96 14.35
N GLY A 170 0.71 -14.15 13.15
CA GLY A 170 -0.16 -14.52 12.05
C GLY A 170 0.53 -14.91 10.76
N LEU A 171 -0.31 -15.09 9.75
CA LEU A 171 0.02 -15.42 8.38
C LEU A 171 -0.51 -14.33 7.46
N SER A 172 0.30 -13.86 6.52
CA SER A 172 -0.11 -12.96 5.44
C SER A 172 0.04 -13.71 4.11
N THR A 173 -1.00 -13.74 3.28
CA THR A 173 -1.01 -14.49 2.02
C THR A 173 -1.87 -13.82 0.95
N ASP A 174 -1.47 -13.94 -0.31
CA ASP A 174 -2.30 -13.59 -1.47
C ASP A 174 -3.10 -14.79 -2.02
N GLY A 175 -3.10 -15.91 -1.28
CA GLY A 175 -3.69 -17.19 -1.70
C GLY A 175 -2.69 -18.17 -2.33
N THR A 176 -1.45 -17.75 -2.56
CA THR A 176 -0.37 -18.61 -3.07
C THR A 176 0.65 -18.96 -1.98
N LEU A 177 1.25 -20.15 -2.05
CA LEU A 177 2.37 -20.51 -1.16
C LEU A 177 3.57 -19.58 -1.36
N SER A 178 3.86 -19.20 -2.60
CA SER A 178 5.02 -18.38 -2.93
C SER A 178 5.03 -17.01 -2.27
N ASN A 179 3.86 -16.46 -1.96
CA ASN A 179 3.69 -15.15 -1.31
C ASN A 179 3.03 -15.28 0.08
N THR A 180 3.11 -16.45 0.71
CA THR A 180 2.66 -16.62 2.10
C THR A 180 3.84 -16.38 3.05
N ALA A 181 3.68 -15.52 4.05
CA ALA A 181 4.70 -15.26 5.08
C ALA A 181 4.10 -15.25 6.49
N PHE A 182 4.92 -15.63 7.48
CA PHE A 182 4.58 -15.47 8.89
C PHE A 182 4.91 -14.05 9.33
N TYR A 183 4.14 -13.52 10.26
CA TYR A 183 4.46 -12.24 10.87
C TYR A 183 4.22 -12.27 12.38
N VAL A 184 4.94 -11.40 13.08
CA VAL A 184 4.80 -11.10 14.51
C VAL A 184 4.74 -9.59 14.66
N GLN A 185 3.77 -9.09 15.42
CA GLN A 185 3.62 -7.68 15.75
C GLN A 185 3.63 -7.50 17.25
N ALA A 186 4.38 -6.52 17.73
CA ALA A 186 4.30 -6.00 19.07
C ALA A 186 3.69 -4.61 19.01
N GLN A 187 2.63 -4.38 19.78
CA GLN A 187 1.92 -3.12 19.84
C GLN A 187 2.05 -2.52 21.24
N ALA A 188 2.35 -1.23 21.31
CA ALA A 188 2.33 -0.46 22.55
C ALA A 188 1.54 0.82 22.32
N ASN A 189 0.64 1.11 23.26
CA ASN A 189 -0.33 2.18 23.11
C ASN A 189 -0.28 3.15 24.29
N GLY A 190 -0.40 4.44 23.98
CA GLY A 190 -0.60 5.51 24.94
C GLY A 190 -1.83 6.33 24.57
N MET A 191 -2.73 6.53 25.53
CA MET A 191 -4.03 7.18 25.33
C MET A 191 -4.29 8.24 26.40
N ALA A 192 -5.05 9.26 26.00
CA ALA A 192 -5.84 10.06 26.94
C ALA A 192 -7.28 9.57 26.86
N GLY A 193 -7.92 9.37 28.02
CA GLY A 193 -9.25 8.78 28.07
C GLY A 193 -10.06 9.18 29.29
N ALA A 194 -11.30 8.74 29.31
CA ALA A 194 -12.22 8.88 30.42
C ALA A 194 -12.72 7.51 30.88
N GLY A 195 -12.95 7.39 32.18
CA GLY A 195 -13.39 6.14 32.81
C GLY A 195 -12.27 5.39 33.54
N PHE A 196 -12.61 4.19 33.97
CA PHE A 196 -11.71 3.28 34.66
C PHE A 196 -11.89 1.92 34.02
N PHE A 197 -10.83 1.38 33.43
CA PHE A 197 -10.86 0.04 32.86
C PHE A 197 -9.51 -0.65 33.11
N ALA A 198 -9.54 -1.92 33.44
CA ALA A 198 -8.35 -2.76 33.41
C ALA A 198 -8.75 -4.13 32.86
N GLY A 199 -8.06 -4.59 31.82
CA GLY A 199 -8.38 -5.86 31.20
C GLY A 199 -7.24 -6.47 30.42
N VAL A 200 -7.33 -7.77 30.22
CA VAL A 200 -6.47 -8.56 29.34
C VAL A 200 -7.34 -9.51 28.51
N GLY A 201 -6.98 -9.74 27.26
CA GLY A 201 -7.74 -10.62 26.40
C GLY A 201 -6.95 -11.10 25.20
N GLY A 202 -7.50 -12.11 24.54
CA GLY A 202 -7.01 -12.55 23.24
C GLY A 202 -8.06 -12.35 22.17
N SER A 203 -7.62 -12.19 20.93
CA SER A 203 -8.52 -12.09 19.77
C SER A 203 -7.96 -12.88 18.59
N VAL A 204 -8.86 -13.27 17.68
CA VAL A 204 -8.49 -13.72 16.35
C VAL A 204 -9.05 -12.73 15.34
N GLY A 205 -8.28 -12.44 14.31
CA GLY A 205 -8.62 -11.42 13.33
C GLY A 205 -8.33 -11.88 11.92
N ILE A 206 -9.16 -11.40 11.00
CA ILE A 206 -8.89 -11.43 9.58
C ILE A 206 -8.80 -9.98 9.13
N SER A 207 -7.70 -9.59 8.49
CA SER A 207 -7.54 -8.28 7.87
C SER A 207 -7.12 -8.41 6.41
N HIS A 208 -7.27 -7.32 5.65
CA HIS A 208 -6.90 -7.27 4.25
C HIS A 208 -5.99 -6.06 4.00
N SER A 209 -5.04 -6.21 3.08
CA SER A 209 -4.14 -5.13 2.66
C SER A 209 -3.85 -5.17 1.16
N ASN A 210 -3.54 -4.01 0.60
CA ASN A 210 -3.02 -3.87 -0.75
C ASN A 210 -1.49 -4.00 -0.71
N GLY A 211 -1.00 -5.20 -0.96
CA GLY A 211 0.41 -5.56 -0.81
C GLY A 211 0.71 -6.34 0.48
N GLN A 212 1.88 -6.99 0.47
CA GLN A 212 2.34 -7.81 1.60
C GLN A 212 2.65 -6.91 2.80
N ILE A 213 2.33 -7.38 4.01
CA ILE A 213 2.84 -6.73 5.22
C ILE A 213 4.37 -6.72 5.20
N LEU A 214 4.96 -5.60 5.58
CA LEU A 214 6.40 -5.40 5.64
C LEU A 214 6.89 -5.32 7.08
N SER A 215 8.13 -5.76 7.31
CA SER A 215 8.82 -5.53 8.57
C SER A 215 9.07 -4.04 8.76
N GLY A 216 8.85 -3.52 9.96
CA GLY A 216 9.03 -2.11 10.25
C GLY A 216 8.34 -1.67 11.53
N THR A 217 8.43 -0.37 11.80
CA THR A 217 7.72 0.25 12.93
C THR A 217 6.84 1.37 12.41
N SER A 218 5.55 1.31 12.70
CA SER A 218 4.59 2.37 12.41
C SER A 218 4.09 3.02 13.70
N THR A 219 3.60 4.24 13.59
CA THR A 219 2.88 4.93 14.66
C THR A 219 1.61 5.50 14.07
N SER A 220 0.46 5.18 14.65
CA SER A 220 -0.85 5.57 14.14
C SER A 220 -1.76 6.07 15.26
N GLY A 221 -2.70 6.94 14.88
CA GLY A 221 -3.80 7.34 15.75
C GLY A 221 -4.80 6.20 15.94
N TYR A 222 -5.32 6.04 17.14
CA TYR A 222 -6.39 5.07 17.39
C TYR A 222 -7.30 5.54 18.54
N ALA A 223 -8.54 5.07 18.52
CA ALA A 223 -9.51 5.22 19.59
C ALA A 223 -10.01 3.85 20.05
N GLU A 224 -10.23 3.70 21.35
CA GLU A 224 -10.62 2.45 21.99
C GLU A 224 -11.73 2.70 23.00
N MET A 225 -12.72 1.82 23.03
CA MET A 225 -13.78 1.78 24.02
C MET A 225 -13.81 0.37 24.62
N ASP A 226 -13.61 0.30 25.93
CA ASP A 226 -13.56 -0.94 26.69
C ASP A 226 -14.66 -0.97 27.74
N ALA A 227 -15.31 -2.12 27.90
CA ALA A 227 -16.23 -2.36 29.01
C ALA A 227 -16.22 -3.84 29.42
N GLY A 228 -16.22 -4.10 30.73
CA GLY A 228 -16.29 -5.47 31.24
C GLY A 228 -16.43 -5.55 32.76
N PHE A 229 -17.05 -6.63 33.23
CA PHE A 229 -17.00 -7.06 34.63
C PHE A 229 -16.94 -8.59 34.64
N GLY A 230 -15.72 -9.13 34.73
CA GLY A 230 -15.50 -10.54 34.41
C GLY A 230 -15.20 -10.65 32.92
N ALA A 231 -16.10 -11.19 32.11
CA ALA A 231 -15.92 -11.19 30.65
C ALA A 231 -15.89 -9.74 30.12
N ALA A 232 -14.86 -9.40 29.36
CA ALA A 232 -14.71 -8.07 28.76
C ALA A 232 -14.81 -8.13 27.24
N GLY A 233 -15.41 -7.09 26.67
CA GLY A 233 -15.39 -6.83 25.24
C GLY A 233 -14.78 -5.46 24.97
N SER A 234 -14.07 -5.36 23.85
CA SER A 234 -13.50 -4.09 23.38
C SER A 234 -14.02 -3.77 21.99
N ALA A 235 -14.14 -2.49 21.69
CA ALA A 235 -14.31 -2.00 20.34
C ALA A 235 -13.27 -0.90 20.10
N ASN A 236 -12.53 -0.98 18.99
CA ASN A 236 -11.49 -0.03 18.65
C ASN A 236 -11.65 0.45 17.20
N ALA A 237 -11.28 1.71 16.96
CA ALA A 237 -11.26 2.31 15.63
C ALA A 237 -9.87 2.89 15.35
N ALA A 238 -9.30 2.57 14.19
CA ALA A 238 -8.07 3.21 13.72
C ALA A 238 -8.41 4.56 13.08
N ILE A 239 -7.64 5.61 13.42
CA ILE A 239 -7.78 6.93 12.82
C ILE A 239 -6.57 7.12 11.90
N ASN A 240 -6.84 7.24 10.60
CA ASN A 240 -5.82 7.50 9.59
C ASN A 240 -5.25 8.91 9.74
N ASP A 241 -4.09 9.16 9.13
CA ASP A 241 -3.41 10.47 9.15
C ASP A 241 -4.26 11.61 8.52
N ASP A 242 -5.26 11.26 7.71
CA ASP A 242 -6.24 12.19 7.11
C ASP A 242 -7.49 12.43 7.98
N GLY A 243 -7.53 11.84 9.18
CA GLY A 243 -8.66 11.96 10.13
C GLY A 243 -9.84 11.03 9.84
N THR A 244 -9.76 10.16 8.83
CA THR A 244 -10.79 9.17 8.54
C THR A 244 -10.66 7.91 9.41
N ILE A 245 -11.76 7.17 9.60
CA ILE A 245 -11.73 5.88 10.31
C ILE A 245 -11.27 4.80 9.33
N GLY A 246 -10.04 4.30 9.52
CA GLY A 246 -9.41 3.31 8.64
C GLY A 246 -9.77 1.86 8.92
N GLY A 247 -10.37 1.57 10.08
CA GLY A 247 -10.84 0.24 10.44
C GLY A 247 -11.56 0.23 11.77
N ILE A 248 -12.57 -0.63 11.91
CA ILE A 248 -13.30 -0.89 13.15
C ILE A 248 -13.02 -2.35 13.54
N GLY A 249 -12.43 -2.54 14.71
CA GLY A 249 -12.17 -3.84 15.32
C GLY A 249 -12.90 -3.96 16.65
N GLY A 250 -12.99 -5.18 17.15
CA GLY A 250 -13.47 -5.40 18.52
C GLY A 250 -13.22 -6.82 18.98
N ALA A 251 -12.88 -6.98 20.25
CA ALA A 251 -12.85 -8.29 20.88
C ALA A 251 -14.25 -8.59 21.44
N ALA A 252 -14.96 -9.54 20.82
CA ALA A 252 -16.11 -10.16 21.45
C ALA A 252 -15.62 -11.24 22.44
N PRO A 253 -16.26 -11.42 23.61
CA PRO A 253 -15.91 -12.50 24.53
C PRO A 253 -16.17 -13.86 23.86
N ALA A 254 -15.13 -14.43 23.26
CA ALA A 254 -15.17 -15.73 22.62
C ALA A 254 -14.68 -16.81 23.59
N LYS A 255 -15.28 -18.01 23.55
CA LYS A 255 -14.84 -19.16 24.37
C LYS A 255 -13.39 -19.59 24.09
N VAL A 256 -12.84 -19.22 22.93
CA VAL A 256 -11.51 -19.61 22.47
C VAL A 256 -10.40 -18.73 23.09
N PHE A 257 -10.71 -17.46 23.38
CA PHE A 257 -9.81 -16.55 24.11
C PHE A 257 -10.65 -15.72 25.08
N PRO A 258 -10.82 -16.15 26.34
CA PRO A 258 -11.58 -15.38 27.31
C PRO A 258 -10.82 -14.09 27.64
N GLY A 259 -11.40 -12.95 27.25
CA GLY A 259 -10.99 -11.65 27.75
C GLY A 259 -11.60 -11.43 29.13
N VAL A 260 -10.78 -10.98 30.08
CA VAL A 260 -11.24 -10.54 31.39
C VAL A 260 -10.94 -9.07 31.62
N GLY A 261 -11.91 -8.34 32.15
CA GLY A 261 -11.74 -6.93 32.45
C GLY A 261 -12.74 -6.42 33.47
N PHE A 262 -12.39 -5.29 34.05
CA PHE A 262 -13.19 -4.61 35.06
C PHE A 262 -13.27 -3.12 34.74
N GLY A 263 -14.50 -2.62 34.71
CA GLY A 263 -14.82 -1.21 34.52
C GLY A 263 -15.26 -0.88 33.10
N ALA A 264 -15.23 0.41 32.78
CA ALA A 264 -15.53 0.92 31.45
C ALA A 264 -14.70 2.19 31.20
N GLY A 265 -14.19 2.32 29.98
CA GLY A 265 -13.40 3.47 29.58
C GLY A 265 -13.44 3.70 28.08
N VAL A 266 -13.16 4.93 27.68
CA VAL A 266 -12.97 5.32 26.29
C VAL A 266 -11.72 6.18 26.21
N GLY A 267 -10.88 5.95 25.22
CA GLY A 267 -9.63 6.68 25.03
C GLY A 267 -9.31 6.88 23.57
N ALA A 268 -8.48 7.90 23.30
CA ALA A 268 -7.86 8.11 22.01
C ALA A 268 -6.39 8.46 22.21
N GLY A 269 -5.54 8.04 21.28
CA GLY A 269 -4.12 8.30 21.38
C GLY A 269 -3.32 7.67 20.25
N LEU A 270 -2.08 7.31 20.57
CA LEU A 270 -1.14 6.78 19.61
C LEU A 270 -0.81 5.33 19.93
N SER A 271 -0.78 4.52 18.88
CA SER A 271 -0.32 3.15 18.87
C SER A 271 0.99 3.09 18.12
N LYS A 272 2.03 2.50 18.70
CA LYS A 272 3.26 2.13 18.00
C LYS A 272 3.27 0.63 17.80
N THR A 273 3.33 0.21 16.54
CA THR A 273 3.37 -1.20 16.16
C THR A 273 4.70 -1.51 15.51
N THR A 274 5.43 -2.50 16.05
CA THR A 274 6.63 -3.05 15.44
C THR A 274 6.28 -4.42 14.86
N THR A 275 6.47 -4.56 13.56
CA THR A 275 6.17 -5.78 12.81
C THR A 275 7.47 -6.42 12.32
N TYR A 276 7.56 -7.72 12.49
CA TYR A 276 8.55 -8.57 11.84
C TYR A 276 7.82 -9.57 10.94
N VAL A 277 8.29 -9.71 9.70
CA VAL A 277 7.75 -10.63 8.69
C VAL A 277 8.87 -11.56 8.27
N SER A 278 8.58 -12.87 8.21
CA SER A 278 9.50 -13.86 7.69
C SER A 278 9.68 -13.70 6.17
N PRO A 279 10.75 -14.26 5.59
CA PRO A 279 10.74 -14.57 4.15
C PRO A 279 9.48 -15.35 3.78
N SER A 280 9.05 -15.26 2.52
CA SER A 280 7.89 -16.02 2.09
C SER A 280 8.20 -17.52 2.10
N LEU A 281 7.17 -18.36 2.19
CA LEU A 281 7.32 -19.80 2.05
C LEU A 281 7.90 -20.16 0.67
N GLY A 282 7.61 -19.39 -0.37
CA GLY A 282 8.26 -19.53 -1.68
C GLY A 282 9.77 -19.36 -1.62
N ASP A 283 10.23 -18.29 -0.97
CA ASP A 283 11.66 -17.98 -0.81
C ASP A 283 12.35 -19.10 0.01
N LEU A 284 11.69 -19.60 1.05
CA LEU A 284 12.22 -20.67 1.91
C LEU A 284 12.26 -22.04 1.21
N LEU A 285 11.34 -22.30 0.29
CA LEU A 285 11.26 -23.55 -0.47
C LEU A 285 12.12 -23.55 -1.75
N GLY A 286 12.93 -22.51 -1.96
CA GLY A 286 13.86 -22.43 -3.07
C GLY A 286 13.23 -21.97 -4.39
N GLY A 287 12.05 -21.35 -4.33
CA GLY A 287 11.46 -20.65 -5.47
C GLY A 287 12.30 -19.42 -5.80
N LYS A 288 13.32 -19.58 -6.65
CA LYS A 288 13.96 -18.44 -7.30
C LYS A 288 12.91 -17.78 -8.20
N LYS A 289 12.69 -16.48 -7.99
CA LYS A 289 11.96 -15.63 -8.94
C LYS A 289 12.60 -15.68 -10.32
#